data_AF-A0A5Q4YU24-F1
#
_entry.id   AF-A0A5Q4YU24-F1
#
_cell.length_a   1.000
_cell.length_b   1.000
_cell.length_c   1.000
_cell.angle_alpha   90.00
_cell.angle_beta   90.00
_cell.angle_gamma   90.00
#
_symmetry.space_group_name_H-M   'P 1'
#
loop_
_entity.id
_entity.type
_entity.pdbx_description
1 polymer ?
#
loop_
_entity_poly.entity_id
_entity_poly.type
_entity_poly.pdbx_seq_one_letter_code
_entity_poly.pdbx_strand_id
1 'polypeptide(L)'
;MPIKYTPPSPEDLSALKTSLGKTGKQMAELAWLAGDQHWRKYTNPNPATGRQMSAQMLFTMAALLELDEATVNRILDRMRSIGATIELDKP
;
A
#
# COMPACT_ATOMS: atom_id res chain seq x y z
N MET A 1 -9.95 -5.82 -18.55
CA MET A 1 -11.24 -6.25 -17.95
C MET A 1 -11.57 -5.26 -16.83
N PRO A 2 -12.77 -4.66 -16.79
CA PRO A 2 -13.14 -3.79 -15.68
C PRO A 2 -13.24 -4.64 -14.40
N ILE A 3 -12.48 -4.26 -13.37
CA ILE A 3 -12.50 -4.93 -12.06
C ILE A 3 -13.68 -4.37 -11.26
N LYS A 4 -14.55 -5.24 -10.74
CA LYS A 4 -15.52 -4.87 -9.70
C LYS A 4 -14.80 -4.92 -8.35
N TYR A 5 -14.40 -3.75 -7.85
CA TYR A 5 -13.60 -3.64 -6.63
C TYR A 5 -14.46 -3.21 -5.44
N THR A 6 -14.35 -3.95 -4.34
CA THR A 6 -14.85 -3.55 -3.02
C THR A 6 -13.63 -3.44 -2.10
N PRO A 7 -13.40 -2.29 -1.44
CA PRO A 7 -12.22 -2.10 -0.60
C PRO A 7 -12.29 -2.95 0.68
N PRO A 8 -11.15 -3.37 1.25
CA PRO A 8 -11.09 -3.95 2.59
C PRO A 8 -11.67 -2.98 3.63
N SER A 9 -12.26 -3.52 4.69
CA SER A 9 -12.73 -2.71 5.80
C SER A 9 -11.56 -2.16 6.64
N PRO A 10 -11.79 -1.12 7.45
CA PRO A 10 -10.80 -0.65 8.42
C PRO A 10 -10.32 -1.75 9.39
N GLU A 11 -11.20 -2.68 9.75
CA GLU A 11 -10.90 -3.85 10.58
C GLU A 11 -10.02 -4.85 9.84
N ASP A 12 -10.30 -5.14 8.57
CA ASP A 12 -9.47 -6.02 7.73
C ASP A 12 -8.02 -5.50 7.66
N LEU A 13 -7.84 -4.19 7.44
CA LEU A 13 -6.52 -3.55 7.37
C LEU A 13 -5.81 -3.54 8.73
N SER A 14 -6.57 -3.40 9.83
CA SER A 14 -6.04 -3.49 11.19
C SER A 14 -5.58 -4.91 11.54
N ALA A 15 -6.33 -5.92 11.10
CA ALA A 15 -5.99 -7.32 11.24
C ALA A 15 -4.74 -7.68 10.42
N LEU A 16 -4.66 -7.21 9.17
CA LEU A 16 -3.48 -7.41 8.31
C LEU A 16 -2.21 -6.82 8.93
N LYS A 17 -2.27 -5.60 9.47
CA LYS A 17 -1.13 -4.99 10.17
C LYS A 17 -0.64 -5.90 11.30
N THR A 18 -1.59 -6.43 12.09
CA THR A 18 -1.30 -7.30 13.23
C THR A 18 -0.70 -8.63 12.78
N SER A 19 -1.26 -9.28 11.75
CA SER A 19 -0.75 -10.56 11.24
C SER A 19 0.65 -10.45 10.65
N LEU A 20 0.99 -9.31 10.05
CA LEU A 20 2.32 -9.03 9.52
C LEU A 20 3.33 -8.61 10.61
N GLY A 21 2.90 -8.37 11.84
CA GLY A 21 3.74 -7.85 12.92
C GLY A 21 4.34 -6.46 12.61
N LYS A 22 3.70 -5.67 11.75
CA LYS A 22 4.23 -4.38 11.26
C LYS A 22 3.70 -3.18 12.06
N THR A 23 4.52 -2.14 12.13
CA THR A 23 4.11 -0.84 12.67
C THR A 23 3.25 -0.06 11.67
N GLY A 24 2.53 0.98 12.13
CA GLY A 24 1.76 1.85 11.23
C GLY A 24 2.65 2.57 10.22
N LYS A 25 3.90 2.88 10.58
CA LYS A 25 4.90 3.45 9.66
C LYS A 25 5.27 2.48 8.55
N GLN A 26 5.57 1.22 8.88
CA GLN A 26 5.89 0.19 7.88
C GLN A 26 4.70 -0.14 6.97
N MET A 27 3.47 -0.08 7.49
CA MET A 27 2.28 -0.20 6.65
C MET A 27 2.10 1.01 5.73
N ALA A 28 2.42 2.22 6.20
CA ALA A 28 2.44 3.42 5.37
C ALA A 28 3.47 3.30 4.23
N GLU A 29 4.67 2.77 4.52
CA GLU A 29 5.72 2.51 3.51
C GLU A 29 5.25 1.51 2.45
N LEU A 30 4.66 0.37 2.84
CA LEU A 30 4.07 -0.61 1.91
C LEU A 30 3.00 0.00 1.01
N ALA A 31 2.30 1.01 1.51
CA ALA A 31 1.23 1.68 0.83
C ALA A 31 1.67 2.96 0.09
N TRP A 32 2.99 3.24 0.05
CA TRP A 32 3.58 4.48 -0.49
C TRP A 32 2.95 5.76 0.07
N LEU A 33 2.68 5.77 1.37
CA LEU A 33 2.18 6.92 2.12
C LEU A 33 3.31 7.62 2.85
N ALA A 34 3.18 8.93 3.04
CA ALA A 34 4.16 9.78 3.72
C ALA A 34 4.37 9.48 5.23
N GLY A 35 3.59 8.57 5.84
CA GLY A 35 3.81 8.13 7.21
C GLY A 35 2.59 7.56 7.93
N ASP A 36 2.79 7.17 9.20
CA ASP A 36 1.80 6.57 10.11
C ASP A 36 0.43 7.28 10.08
N GLN A 37 0.43 8.62 10.12
CA GLN A 37 -0.81 9.39 10.25
C GLN A 37 -1.73 9.19 9.03
N HIS A 38 -1.15 8.91 7.86
CA HIS A 38 -1.90 8.59 6.65
C HIS A 38 -2.45 7.17 6.70
N TRP A 39 -1.68 6.21 7.23
CA TRP A 39 -2.16 4.83 7.42
C TRP A 39 -3.38 4.78 8.35
N ARG A 40 -3.36 5.54 9.46
CA ARG A 40 -4.47 5.58 10.42
C ARG A 40 -5.81 5.95 9.82
N LYS A 41 -5.84 6.71 8.71
CA LYS A 41 -7.09 7.06 8.01
C LYS A 41 -7.75 5.83 7.39
N TYR A 42 -6.98 4.82 6.98
CA TYR A 42 -7.50 3.60 6.37
C TYR A 42 -7.95 2.56 7.40
N THR A 43 -7.39 2.62 8.61
CA THR A 43 -7.80 1.77 9.74
C THR A 43 -8.82 2.43 10.68
N ASN A 44 -9.36 3.60 10.30
CA ASN A 44 -10.34 4.32 11.10
C ASN A 44 -11.77 3.90 10.71
N PRO A 45 -12.57 3.31 11.63
CA PRO A 45 -13.93 2.86 11.33
C PRO A 45 -14.93 4.02 11.15
N ASN A 46 -14.59 5.24 11.56
CA ASN A 46 -15.50 6.39 11.43
C ASN A 46 -15.56 6.88 9.97
N PRO A 47 -16.71 6.78 9.28
CA PRO A 47 -16.83 7.16 7.86
C PRO A 47 -16.56 8.65 7.59
N ALA A 48 -16.75 9.54 8.57
CA ALA A 48 -16.52 10.97 8.40
C ALA A 48 -15.03 11.35 8.37
N THR A 49 -14.16 10.49 8.91
CA THR A 49 -12.71 10.76 9.05
C THR A 49 -11.81 9.64 8.50
N GLY A 50 -12.39 8.50 8.16
CA GLY A 50 -11.74 7.36 7.53
C GLY A 50 -11.61 7.50 6.02
N ARG A 51 -10.81 6.61 5.40
CA ARG A 51 -10.60 6.53 3.96
C ARG A 51 -10.70 5.09 3.49
N GLN A 52 -11.37 4.89 2.36
CA GLN A 52 -11.34 3.62 1.66
C GLN A 52 -10.06 3.51 0.82
N MET A 53 -9.44 2.33 0.84
CA MET A 53 -8.24 2.05 0.04
C MET A 53 -8.61 1.85 -1.42
N SER A 54 -7.92 2.52 -2.35
CA SER A 54 -8.12 2.28 -3.79
C SER A 54 -7.57 0.91 -4.21
N ALA A 55 -8.09 0.35 -5.30
CA ALA A 55 -7.61 -0.92 -5.84
C ALA A 55 -6.12 -0.88 -6.20
N GLN A 56 -5.65 0.26 -6.70
CA GLN A 56 -4.25 0.47 -7.07
C GLN A 56 -3.34 0.45 -5.84
N MET A 57 -3.77 1.08 -4.75
CA MET A 57 -3.02 1.09 -3.49
C MET A 57 -2.95 -0.31 -2.88
N LEU A 58 -4.07 -1.05 -2.86
CA LEU A 58 -4.08 -2.43 -2.39
C LEU A 58 -3.23 -3.34 -3.29
N PHE A 59 -3.28 -3.14 -4.61
CA PHE A 59 -2.45 -3.87 -5.56
C PHE A 59 -0.95 -3.64 -5.29
N THR A 60 -0.53 -2.39 -5.10
CA THR A 60 0.86 -2.07 -4.73
C THR A 60 1.27 -2.78 -3.44
N MET A 61 0.44 -2.69 -2.38
CA MET A 61 0.74 -3.35 -1.12
C MET A 61 0.86 -4.87 -1.27
N ALA A 62 -0.10 -5.50 -1.96
CA ALA A 62 -0.09 -6.94 -2.20
C ALA A 62 1.11 -7.37 -3.04
N ALA A 63 1.48 -6.60 -4.06
CA ALA A 63 2.66 -6.86 -4.88
C ALA A 63 3.96 -6.80 -4.05
N LEU A 64 4.11 -5.83 -3.15
CA LEU A 64 5.28 -5.72 -2.28
C LEU A 64 5.36 -6.80 -1.19
N LEU A 65 4.22 -7.40 -0.83
CA LEU A 65 4.17 -8.50 0.15
C LEU A 65 4.43 -9.87 -0.49
N GLU A 66 4.03 -10.06 -1.75
CA GLU A 66 4.08 -11.35 -2.45
C GLU A 66 5.35 -11.51 -3.29
N LEU A 67 5.83 -10.44 -3.93
CA LEU A 67 6.92 -10.52 -4.90
C LEU A 67 8.29 -10.34 -4.24
N ASP A 68 9.29 -10.99 -4.83
CA ASP A 68 10.68 -10.73 -4.47
C ASP A 68 11.16 -9.34 -4.91
N GLU A 69 12.23 -8.88 -4.27
CA GLU A 69 12.82 -7.56 -4.53
C GLU A 69 13.26 -7.39 -5.99
N ALA A 70 13.80 -8.45 -6.61
CA ALA A 70 14.23 -8.41 -8.01
C ALA A 70 13.06 -8.16 -8.96
N THR A 71 11.91 -8.77 -8.71
CA THR A 71 10.68 -8.62 -9.49
C THR A 71 10.07 -7.24 -9.28
N VAL A 72 10.05 -6.74 -8.05
CA VAL A 72 9.63 -5.36 -7.77
C VAL A 72 10.52 -4.36 -8.51
N ASN A 73 11.85 -4.51 -8.44
CA ASN A 73 12.78 -3.63 -9.13
C ASN A 73 12.57 -3.64 -10.66
N ARG A 74 12.28 -4.80 -11.26
CA ARG A 74 11.92 -4.88 -12.68
C ARG A 74 10.66 -4.10 -13.03
N ILE A 75 9.66 -4.07 -12.15
CA ILE A 75 8.44 -3.28 -12.34
C ILE A 75 8.78 -1.78 -12.22
N LEU A 76 9.58 -1.38 -11.23
CA LEU A 76 10.01 0.01 -11.08
C LEU A 76 10.82 0.49 -12.30
N ASP A 77 11.69 -0.34 -12.85
CA ASP A 77 12.43 -0.03 -14.08
C ASP A 77 11.50 0.06 -15.29
N ARG A 78 10.47 -0.79 -15.37
CA ARG A 78 9.43 -0.65 -16.38
C ARG A 78 8.69 0.68 -16.23
N MET A 79 8.33 1.08 -15.01
CA MET A 79 7.71 2.39 -14.76
C MET A 79 8.63 3.53 -15.21
N ARG A 80 9.94 3.46 -14.91
CA ARG A 80 10.94 4.43 -15.40
C ARG A 80 10.99 4.49 -16.93
N SER A 81 10.96 3.33 -17.59
CA SER A 81 10.97 3.26 -19.07
C SER A 81 9.73 3.89 -19.73
N ILE A 82 8.63 4.03 -18.98
CA ILE A 82 7.38 4.65 -19.44
C ILE A 82 7.33 6.15 -19.08
N GLY A 83 8.38 6.69 -18.47
CA GLY A 83 8.53 8.12 -18.17
C GLY A 83 8.34 8.50 -16.70
N ALA A 84 8.22 7.54 -15.78
CA ALA A 84 8.20 7.86 -14.36
C ALA A 84 9.60 8.20 -13.83
N THR A 85 9.72 9.24 -13.01
CA THR A 85 10.92 9.46 -12.18
C THR A 85 10.69 8.82 -10.82
N ILE A 86 11.52 7.82 -10.46
CA ILE A 86 11.39 7.08 -9.20
C ILE A 86 12.73 7.08 -8.49
N GLU A 87 12.79 7.77 -7.37
CA GLU A 87 13.88 7.75 -6.41
C GLU A 87 13.46 6.87 -5.24
N LEU A 88 14.31 5.91 -4.88
CA LEU A 88 14.12 5.10 -3.68
C LEU A 88 14.95 5.73 -2.58
N ASP A 89 14.36 5.94 -1.41
CA ASP A 89 15.11 6.33 -0.22
C ASP A 89 16.19 5.26 0.01
N LYS A 90 17.46 5.68 -0.01
CA LYS A 90 18.56 4.78 0.32
C LYS A 90 18.43 4.37 1.79
N PRO A 91 18.72 3.10 2.14
CA PRO A 91 18.72 2.64 3.52
C PRO A 91 19.63 3.47 4.42
#